data_AF-A0A3N5IH41-F1
#
_entry.id   AF-A0A3N5IH41-F1
#
_cell.length_a   1.000
_cell.length_b   1.000
_cell.length_c   1.000
_cell.angle_alpha   90.00
_cell.angle_beta   90.00
_cell.angle_gamma   90.00
#
_symmetry.space_group_name_H-M   'P 1'
#
loop_
_entity.id
_entity.type
_entity.pdbx_description
1 polymer ?
#
loop_
_entity_poly.entity_id
_entity_poly.type
_entity_poly.pdbx_seq_one_letter_code
_entity_poly.pdbx_strand_id
1 'polypeptide(L)'
;IWDTTAPVGTEARPDEFEIFQRVLVVVRSGPREVGQWFRERRNVYEDYRRLFEETPPAVKLVGVESHSNDTRTRTAVRFGGLRFDAR
;
A
#
# COMPACT_ATOMS: atom_id res chain seq x y z
N ILE A 1 0.06 -2.21 1.95
CA ILE A 1 0.84 -1.65 3.08
C ILE A 1 1.28 -2.76 4.04
N TRP A 2 2.29 -2.48 4.86
CA TRP A 2 2.61 -3.28 6.04
C TRP A 2 1.99 -2.57 7.25
N ASP A 3 1.08 -3.24 7.95
CA ASP A 3 0.40 -2.68 9.12
C ASP A 3 0.97 -3.24 10.44
N THR A 4 0.83 -2.52 11.55
CA THR A 4 1.33 -2.98 12.85
C THR A 4 0.43 -4.00 13.52
N THR A 5 -0.89 -3.94 13.28
CA THR A 5 -1.89 -4.74 14.01
C THR A 5 -2.99 -5.33 13.12
N ALA A 6 -3.36 -4.67 12.02
CA ALA A 6 -4.43 -5.11 11.15
C ALA A 6 -4.07 -6.45 10.48
N PRO A 7 -5.00 -7.42 10.39
CA PRO A 7 -4.76 -8.69 9.69
C PRO A 7 -4.33 -8.50 8.23
N VAL A 8 -3.56 -9.45 7.70
CA VAL A 8 -3.28 -9.51 6.26
C VAL A 8 -4.59 -9.71 5.50
N GLY A 9 -4.77 -8.96 4.41
CA GLY A 9 -6.01 -8.93 3.63
C GLY A 9 -7.02 -7.90 4.09
N THR A 10 -6.77 -7.18 5.19
CA THR A 10 -7.61 -6.03 5.56
C THR A 10 -7.58 -4.95 4.48
N GLU A 11 -8.76 -4.43 4.18
CA GLU A 11 -8.98 -3.33 3.24
C GLU A 11 -9.57 -2.16 4.02
N ALA A 12 -8.83 -1.06 4.09
CA ALA A 12 -9.24 0.14 4.83
C ALA A 12 -9.49 1.29 3.86
N ARG A 13 -10.59 2.02 4.08
CA ARG A 13 -10.93 3.28 3.40
C ARG A 13 -10.80 4.38 4.43
N PRO A 14 -9.60 4.95 4.65
CA PRO A 14 -9.45 6.03 5.60
C PRO A 14 -10.20 7.27 5.08
N ASP A 15 -11.01 7.89 5.94
CA ASP A 15 -11.76 9.12 5.65
C ASP A 15 -10.87 10.37 5.65
N GLU A 16 -9.57 10.22 5.87
CA GLU A 16 -8.64 11.34 5.94
C GLU A 16 -8.31 11.85 4.54
N PHE A 17 -8.88 13.03 4.27
CA PHE A 17 -8.82 13.86 3.07
C PHE A 17 -9.86 13.48 1.99
N GLU A 18 -11.03 14.13 2.02
CA GLU A 18 -12.08 14.08 0.98
C GLU A 18 -11.60 14.39 -0.45
N ILE A 19 -10.35 14.87 -0.60
CA ILE A 19 -9.73 15.18 -1.88
C ILE A 19 -9.25 13.95 -2.66
N PHE A 20 -9.04 12.78 -2.03
CA PHE A 20 -8.61 11.56 -2.74
C PHE A 20 -9.26 10.29 -2.20
N GLN A 21 -10.02 9.58 -3.05
CA GLN A 21 -10.47 8.23 -2.75
C GLN A 21 -9.29 7.25 -2.78
N ARG A 22 -9.05 6.54 -1.67
CA ARG A 22 -8.01 5.51 -1.58
C ARG A 22 -8.48 4.30 -0.79
N VAL A 23 -7.95 3.13 -1.14
CA VAL A 23 -8.10 1.90 -0.38
C VAL A 23 -6.71 1.38 -0.02
N LEU A 24 -6.46 1.17 1.27
CA LEU A 24 -5.25 0.56 1.79
C LEU A 24 -5.46 -0.94 1.92
N VAL A 25 -4.66 -1.74 1.21
CA VAL A 25 -4.68 -3.21 1.31
C VAL A 25 -3.49 -3.67 2.15
N VAL A 26 -3.74 -4.34 3.27
CA VAL A 26 -2.69 -4.87 4.16
C VAL A 26 -2.13 -6.16 3.55
N VAL A 27 -0.84 -6.13 3.18
CA VAL A 27 -0.13 -7.30 2.60
C VAL A 27 0.78 -8.00 3.59
N ARG A 28 1.20 -7.30 4.65
CA ARG A 28 1.94 -7.85 5.80
C ARG A 28 1.51 -7.16 7.08
N SER A 29 1.69 -7.86 8.21
CA SER A 29 1.25 -7.38 9.51
C SER A 29 2.20 -7.76 10.64
N GLY A 30 2.37 -6.85 11.60
CA GLY A 30 3.04 -7.09 12.86
C GLY A 30 4.58 -7.07 12.78
N PRO A 31 5.25 -7.27 13.94
CA PRO A 31 6.69 -7.03 14.07
C PRO A 31 7.56 -8.24 13.77
N ARG A 32 6.99 -9.45 13.72
CA ARG A 32 7.74 -10.73 13.70
C ARG A 32 8.72 -10.86 12.54
N GLU A 33 8.40 -10.24 11.42
CA GLU A 33 9.13 -10.37 10.16
C GLU A 33 9.96 -9.12 9.82
N VAL A 34 10.00 -8.12 10.70
CA VAL A 34 10.76 -6.89 10.47
C VAL A 34 12.27 -7.20 10.34
N GLY A 35 12.92 -6.55 9.37
CA GLY A 35 14.34 -6.73 9.07
C GLY A 35 14.66 -7.85 8.08
N GLN A 36 13.64 -8.60 7.62
CA GLN A 36 13.79 -9.63 6.60
C GLN A 36 13.36 -9.11 5.22
N TRP A 37 13.93 -9.69 4.16
CA TRP A 37 13.54 -9.39 2.79
C TRP A 37 12.38 -10.26 2.35
N PHE A 38 11.37 -9.63 1.73
CA PHE A 38 10.21 -10.34 1.19
C PHE A 38 9.93 -9.93 -0.24
N ARG A 39 9.34 -10.86 -0.99
CA ARG A 39 8.79 -10.60 -2.31
C ARG A 39 7.28 -10.52 -2.20
N GLU A 40 6.72 -9.42 -2.68
CA GLU A 40 5.27 -9.22 -2.83
C GLU A 40 4.94 -9.08 -4.32
N ARG A 41 3.83 -9.67 -4.76
CA ARG A 41 3.36 -9.52 -6.15
C ARG A 41 1.85 -9.35 -6.13
N ARG A 42 1.38 -8.22 -6.67
CA ARG A 42 -0.04 -7.95 -6.84
C ARG A 42 -0.38 -7.53 -8.26
N ASN A 43 -1.62 -7.79 -8.63
CA ASN A 43 -2.21 -7.23 -9.84
C ASN A 43 -3.03 -6.00 -9.46
N VAL A 44 -2.37 -4.84 -9.45
CA VAL A 44 -2.99 -3.58 -9.02
C VAL A 44 -4.19 -3.19 -9.90
N TYR A 45 -4.18 -3.58 -11.18
CA TYR A 45 -5.31 -3.34 -12.09
C TYR A 45 -6.56 -4.09 -11.64
N GLU A 46 -6.44 -5.38 -11.32
CA GLU A 46 -7.57 -6.19 -10.83
C GLU A 46 -8.00 -5.78 -9.42
N ASP A 47 -7.05 -5.39 -8.56
CA ASP A 47 -7.38 -4.81 -7.26
C ASP A 47 -8.24 -3.55 -7.42
N TYR A 48 -7.85 -2.62 -8.30
CA TYR A 48 -8.61 -1.40 -8.55
C TYR A 48 -10.03 -1.72 -9.05
N ARG A 49 -10.15 -2.60 -10.05
CA ARG A 49 -11.46 -3.00 -10.60
C ARG A 49 -12.39 -3.59 -9.55
N ARG A 50 -11.86 -4.42 -8.64
CA ARG A 50 -12.66 -5.02 -7.57
C ARG A 50 -13.04 -4.02 -6.48
N LEU A 51 -12.12 -3.12 -6.13
CA LEU A 51 -12.30 -2.21 -5.00
C LEU A 51 -13.14 -0.98 -5.34
N PHE A 52 -13.03 -0.48 -6.57
CA PHE A 52 -13.72 0.72 -7.03
C PHE A 52 -14.81 0.43 -8.05
N GLU A 53 -14.96 -0.83 -8.50
CA GLU A 53 -15.96 -1.25 -9.49
C GLU A 53 -15.83 -0.53 -10.85
N GLU A 54 -14.63 -0.04 -11.15
CA GLU A 54 -14.33 0.79 -12.32
C GLU A 54 -13.03 0.35 -13.01
N THR A 55 -12.85 0.72 -14.28
CA THR A 55 -11.58 0.51 -14.98
C THR A 55 -10.59 1.60 -14.57
N PRO A 56 -9.39 1.26 -14.05
CA PRO A 56 -8.42 2.27 -13.65
C PRO A 56 -7.96 3.08 -14.87
N PRO A 57 -7.80 4.41 -14.73
CA PRO A 57 -7.16 5.23 -15.75
C PRO A 57 -5.67 4.86 -15.89
N ALA A 58 -5.03 5.37 -16.94
CA ALA A 58 -3.59 5.20 -17.12
C ALA A 58 -2.82 5.69 -15.89
N VAL A 59 -1.88 4.88 -15.40
CA VAL A 59 -1.04 5.20 -14.25
C VAL A 59 -0.16 6.41 -14.61
N LYS A 60 -0.29 7.49 -13.84
CA LYS A 60 0.51 8.70 -14.03
C LYS A 60 1.74 8.76 -13.12
N LEU A 61 1.61 8.20 -11.92
CA LEU A 61 2.60 8.31 -10.85
C LEU A 61 2.64 7.01 -10.06
N VAL A 62 3.83 6.64 -9.57
CA VAL A 62 4.03 5.59 -8.57
C VAL A 62 4.71 6.23 -7.37
N GLY A 63 4.03 6.19 -6.23
CA GLY A 63 4.53 6.69 -4.96
C GLY A 63 5.08 5.54 -4.12
N VAL A 64 6.12 5.84 -3.35
CA VAL A 64 6.64 4.96 -2.32
C VAL A 64 6.71 5.77 -1.03
N GLU A 65 6.05 5.29 0.02
CA GLU A 65 5.81 6.09 1.22
C GLU A 65 6.15 5.36 2.51
N SER A 66 6.56 6.15 3.50
CA SER A 66 6.60 5.77 4.90
C SER A 66 5.71 6.77 5.63
N HIS A 67 4.64 6.27 6.21
CA HIS A 67 3.57 7.08 6.75
C HIS A 67 3.30 6.69 8.19
N SER A 68 3.21 7.65 9.09
CA SER A 68 2.82 7.46 10.50
C SER A 68 1.96 8.60 11.02
N ASN A 69 1.34 9.33 10.09
CA ASN A 69 0.48 10.47 10.38
C ASN A 69 -0.70 9.98 11.27
N ASP A 70 -1.39 8.93 10.83
CA ASP A 70 -2.59 8.40 11.47
C ASP A 70 -2.31 7.70 12.81
N THR A 71 -1.05 7.32 13.07
CA THR A 71 -0.67 6.51 14.23
C THR A 71 -0.07 7.31 15.39
N ARG A 72 0.23 8.61 15.18
CA ARG A 72 1.00 9.45 16.13
C ARG A 72 2.33 8.81 16.57
N THR A 73 2.87 7.92 15.74
CA THR A 73 4.17 7.27 15.97
C THR A 73 5.20 7.81 14.97
N ARG A 74 6.43 7.29 15.06
CA ARG A 74 7.49 7.53 14.08
C ARG A 74 7.75 6.26 13.31
N THR A 75 7.95 6.41 12.00
CA THR A 75 8.38 5.33 11.12
C THR A 75 9.63 5.77 10.36
N ALA A 76 10.47 4.81 10.02
CA ALA A 76 11.63 5.01 9.18
C ALA A 76 11.83 3.77 8.32
N VAL A 77 12.07 3.98 7.02
CA VAL A 77 12.31 2.92 6.07
C VAL A 77 13.34 3.36 5.05
N ARG A 78 14.02 2.40 4.42
CA ARG A 78 14.90 2.63 3.27
C ARG A 78 14.28 1.99 2.05
N PHE A 79 14.30 2.72 0.95
CA PHE A 79 13.90 2.19 -0.35
C PHE A 79 15.14 1.86 -1.16
N GLY A 80 15.13 0.69 -1.81
CA GLY A 80 16.18 0.27 -2.74
C GLY A 80 15.93 0.77 -4.16
N GLY A 81 16.63 0.18 -5.13
CA GLY A 81 16.41 0.47 -6.54
C GLY A 81 14.98 0.17 -6.98
N LEU A 82 14.37 1.12 -7.69
CA LEU A 82 13.06 0.97 -8.33
C LEU A 82 13.28 0.76 -9.83
N ARG A 83 12.53 -0.18 -10.41
CA ARG A 83 12.56 -0.48 -11.84
C ARG A 83 11.13 -0.53 -12.37
N PHE A 84 10.91 0.12 -13.51
CA PHE A 84 9.65 0.11 -14.23
C PHE A 84 9.91 -0.50 -15.61
N ASP A 85 9.18 -1.56 -15.92
CA ASP A 85 9.24 -2.24 -17.21
C ASP A 85 7.88 -2.13 -17.89
N ALA A 86 7.87 -1.73 -19.16
CA ALA A 86 6.70 -1.91 -20.00
C ALA A 86 6.50 -3.43 -20.22
N ARG A 87 5.25 -3.88 -20.20
CA ARG A 87 4.91 -5.23 -20.65
C ARG A 87 4.70 -5.25 -22.15
#